data_AF-A0A960ZY37-F1
#
_entry.id   AF-A0A960ZY37-F1
#
_cell.length_a   1.000
_cell.length_b   1.000
_cell.length_c   1.000
_cell.angle_alpha   90.00
_cell.angle_beta   90.00
_cell.angle_gamma   90.00
#
_symmetry.space_group_name_H-M   'P 1'
#
loop_
_entity.id
_entity.type
_entity.pdbx_description
1 polymer ?
#
loop_
_entity_poly.entity_id
_entity_poly.type
_entity_poly.pdbx_seq_one_letter_code
_entity_poly.pdbx_strand_id
1 'polypeptide(L)'
;MTPEVGGYSIVAIALTLCGEMIAVGGLGWISWRMTTRLRRVSSPYGHSPMRLVTTLPYATIGKIYLFCTGLRSFDNRMFDIHRAAYCPDTSRIFPDCVDLFGKISIDWGFLQRRHRGNWASWGSLPKNLQREVMLRHASMKGFQTEFSSSKPSPRHAEALYLQASPGPLYVDLDSGCLLGWQCVTGT
;
A
#
# COMPACT_ATOMS: atom_id res chain seq x y z
N MET A 1 -57.03 -38.23 -29.47
CA MET A 1 -55.56 -38.41 -29.34
C MET A 1 -54.88 -37.14 -29.81
N THR A 2 -54.78 -36.16 -28.93
CA THR A 2 -54.00 -34.93 -28.97
C THR A 2 -53.97 -34.43 -27.52
N PRO A 3 -53.00 -33.61 -27.07
CA PRO A 3 -51.56 -33.74 -27.24
C PRO A 3 -50.85 -33.62 -25.85
N GLU A 4 -49.98 -34.58 -25.47
CA GLU A 4 -49.10 -34.44 -24.28
C GLU A 4 -47.93 -33.44 -24.50
N VAL A 5 -47.89 -32.79 -25.66
CA VAL A 5 -46.81 -31.90 -26.10
C VAL A 5 -46.75 -30.60 -25.27
N GLY A 6 -47.86 -30.18 -24.65
CA GLY A 6 -47.93 -28.93 -23.89
C GLY A 6 -47.14 -28.92 -22.57
N GLY A 7 -47.05 -30.05 -21.88
CA GLY A 7 -46.41 -30.13 -20.56
C GLY A 7 -44.89 -29.96 -20.61
N TYR A 8 -44.24 -30.63 -21.58
CA TYR A 8 -42.78 -30.57 -21.75
C TYR A 8 -42.29 -29.19 -22.17
N SER A 9 -43.06 -28.46 -22.99
CA SER A 9 -42.72 -27.09 -23.40
C SER A 9 -42.78 -26.11 -22.22
N ILE A 10 -43.76 -26.26 -21.32
CA ILE A 10 -43.88 -25.39 -20.15
C ILE A 10 -42.71 -25.60 -19.18
N VAL A 11 -42.33 -26.87 -18.94
CA VAL A 11 -41.18 -27.21 -18.08
C VAL A 11 -39.87 -26.69 -18.66
N ALA A 12 -39.66 -26.83 -19.98
CA ALA A 12 -38.46 -26.31 -20.65
C ALA A 12 -38.34 -24.78 -20.53
N ILE A 13 -39.44 -24.05 -20.75
CA ILE A 13 -39.48 -22.58 -20.62
C ILE A 13 -39.20 -22.15 -19.18
N ALA A 14 -39.76 -22.84 -18.19
CA ALA A 14 -39.54 -22.54 -16.78
C ALA A 14 -38.05 -22.74 -16.38
N LEU A 15 -37.42 -23.82 -16.85
CA LEU A 15 -36.00 -24.09 -16.58
C LEU A 15 -35.08 -23.04 -17.22
N THR A 16 -35.36 -22.60 -18.45
CA THR A 16 -34.59 -21.54 -19.10
C THR A 16 -34.70 -20.21 -18.35
N LEU A 17 -35.91 -19.82 -17.93
CA LEU A 17 -36.11 -18.60 -17.15
C LEU A 17 -35.41 -18.67 -15.78
N CYS A 18 -35.45 -19.83 -15.10
CA CYS A 18 -34.70 -20.03 -13.87
C CYS A 18 -33.18 -19.92 -14.10
N GLY A 19 -32.66 -20.49 -15.18
CA GLY A 19 -31.25 -20.38 -15.56
C GLY A 19 -30.81 -18.93 -15.80
N GLU A 20 -31.61 -18.16 -16.53
CA GLU A 20 -31.37 -16.74 -16.78
C GLU A 20 -31.37 -15.91 -15.50
N MET A 21 -32.34 -16.14 -14.60
CA MET A 21 -32.41 -15.45 -13.31
C MET A 21 -31.20 -15.73 -12.41
N ILE A 22 -30.70 -16.97 -12.39
CA ILE A 22 -29.47 -17.34 -11.66
C ILE A 22 -28.25 -16.66 -12.29
N ALA A 23 -28.15 -16.63 -13.61
CA ALA A 23 -27.04 -15.99 -14.30
C ALA A 23 -27.00 -14.47 -14.04
N VAL A 24 -28.15 -13.79 -14.14
CA VAL A 24 -28.26 -12.35 -13.84
C VAL A 24 -27.97 -12.09 -12.36
N GLY A 25 -28.49 -12.91 -11.45
CA GLY A 25 -28.19 -12.80 -10.02
C GLY A 25 -26.70 -13.00 -9.71
N GLY A 26 -26.05 -13.97 -10.36
CA GLY A 26 -24.62 -14.23 -10.24
C GLY A 26 -23.76 -13.07 -10.75
N LEU A 27 -24.09 -12.53 -11.93
CA LEU A 27 -23.42 -11.34 -12.49
C LEU A 27 -23.62 -10.11 -11.60
N GLY A 28 -24.84 -9.91 -11.08
CA GLY A 28 -25.14 -8.85 -10.13
C GLY A 28 -24.33 -8.97 -8.84
N TRP A 29 -24.22 -10.18 -8.28
CA TRP A 29 -23.42 -10.43 -7.08
C TRP A 29 -21.93 -10.24 -7.32
N ILE A 30 -21.39 -10.70 -8.46
CA ILE A 30 -19.99 -10.46 -8.84
C ILE A 30 -19.72 -8.96 -8.98
N SER A 31 -20.59 -8.25 -9.70
CA SER A 31 -20.47 -6.80 -9.93
C SER A 31 -20.59 -6.02 -8.62
N TRP A 32 -21.52 -6.39 -7.74
CA TRP A 32 -21.66 -5.83 -6.40
C TRP A 32 -20.44 -6.12 -5.52
N ARG A 33 -19.89 -7.34 -5.58
CA ARG A 33 -18.68 -7.72 -4.83
C ARG A 33 -17.44 -6.98 -5.36
N MET A 34 -17.36 -6.72 -6.66
CA MET A 34 -16.30 -5.92 -7.26
C MET A 34 -16.40 -4.45 -6.85
N THR A 35 -17.61 -3.87 -6.86
CA THR A 35 -17.84 -2.47 -6.49
C THR A 35 -17.73 -2.20 -4.99
N THR A 36 -18.25 -3.07 -4.11
CA THR A 36 -18.11 -2.92 -2.65
C THR A 36 -16.66 -3.06 -2.17
N ARG A 37 -15.82 -3.74 -2.96
CA ARG A 37 -14.36 -3.81 -2.74
C ARG A 37 -13.61 -2.53 -3.16
N LEU A 38 -14.27 -1.56 -3.80
CA LEU A 38 -13.74 -0.23 -4.10
C LEU A 38 -13.88 0.75 -2.92
N ARG A 39 -14.05 0.26 -1.69
CA ARG A 39 -13.92 1.11 -0.49
C ARG A 39 -12.61 1.88 -0.59
N ARG A 40 -12.71 3.20 -0.44
CA ARG A 40 -11.56 4.11 -0.43
C ARG A 40 -10.58 3.60 0.61
N VAL A 41 -9.41 3.15 0.17
CA VAL A 41 -8.35 2.69 1.05
C VAL A 41 -7.77 3.93 1.72
N SER A 42 -7.84 3.97 3.05
CA SER A 42 -7.19 5.00 3.85
C SER A 42 -5.70 4.70 4.00
N SER A 43 -4.91 5.76 4.15
CA SER A 43 -3.49 5.62 4.48
C SER A 43 -3.31 4.85 5.79
N PRO A 44 -2.27 4.02 5.95
CA PRO A 44 -1.88 3.50 7.26
C PRO A 44 -1.48 4.60 8.24
N TYR A 45 -1.04 5.74 7.71
CA TYR A 45 -0.45 6.83 8.46
C TYR A 45 -1.34 8.06 8.61
N GLY A 46 -2.53 8.04 7.99
CA GLY A 46 -3.47 9.16 8.00
C GLY A 46 -4.89 8.68 7.72
N HIS A 47 -5.88 9.52 7.99
CA HIS A 47 -7.28 9.12 7.82
C HIS A 47 -7.80 9.38 6.40
N SER A 48 -7.08 10.20 5.61
CA SER A 48 -7.47 10.50 4.24
C SER A 48 -7.40 9.33 3.28
N PRO A 49 -8.29 9.33 2.27
CA PRO A 49 -8.26 8.35 1.19
C PRO A 49 -6.99 8.52 0.35
N MET A 50 -6.39 7.39 -0.02
CA MET A 50 -5.24 7.33 -0.92
C MET A 50 -5.61 7.79 -2.32
N ARG A 51 -4.66 8.40 -3.03
CA ARG A 51 -4.79 8.83 -4.44
C ARG A 51 -3.68 8.24 -5.28
N LEU A 52 -3.89 8.07 -6.59
CA LEU A 52 -2.85 7.56 -7.49
C LEU A 52 -1.73 8.60 -7.65
N VAL A 53 -0.47 8.17 -7.70
CA VAL A 53 0.65 9.11 -7.93
C VAL A 53 0.55 9.80 -9.30
N THR A 54 -0.07 9.13 -10.28
CA THR A 54 -0.32 9.67 -11.62
C THR A 54 -1.21 10.92 -11.64
N THR A 55 -1.94 11.22 -10.56
CA THR A 55 -2.73 12.46 -10.45
C THR A 55 -1.90 13.66 -9.99
N LEU A 56 -0.63 13.46 -9.61
CA LEU A 56 0.26 14.57 -9.26
C LEU A 56 0.67 15.36 -10.51
N PRO A 57 1.03 16.65 -10.35
CA PRO A 57 1.61 17.43 -11.45
C PRO A 57 2.87 16.77 -12.02
N TYR A 58 3.05 16.82 -13.34
CA TYR A 58 4.23 16.28 -14.02
C TYR A 58 5.55 16.80 -13.44
N ALA A 59 5.59 18.08 -13.02
CA ALA A 59 6.76 18.66 -12.37
C ALA A 59 7.12 17.95 -11.05
N THR A 60 6.12 17.57 -10.25
CA THR A 60 6.30 16.81 -9.00
C THR A 60 6.77 15.39 -9.29
N ILE A 61 6.17 14.73 -10.28
CA ILE A 61 6.59 13.40 -10.75
C ILE A 61 8.07 13.42 -11.21
N GLY A 62 8.47 14.44 -11.97
CA GLY A 62 9.86 14.62 -12.40
C GLY A 62 10.84 14.74 -11.22
N LYS A 63 10.48 15.50 -10.17
CA LYS A 63 11.30 15.62 -8.96
C LYS A 63 11.44 14.29 -8.22
N ILE A 64 10.36 13.51 -8.10
CA ILE A 64 10.39 12.17 -7.49
C ILE A 64 11.33 11.27 -8.29
N TYR A 65 11.24 11.28 -9.63
CA TYR A 65 12.10 10.49 -10.50
C TYR A 65 13.58 10.86 -10.36
N LEU A 66 13.91 12.15 -10.37
CA LEU A 66 15.27 12.65 -10.16
C LEU A 66 15.83 12.25 -8.78
N PHE A 67 14.99 12.31 -7.74
CA PHE A 67 15.36 11.87 -6.41
C PHE A 67 15.68 10.37 -6.36
N CYS A 68 14.78 9.52 -6.88
CA CYS A 68 14.97 8.07 -6.90
C CYS A 68 16.21 7.67 -7.73
N THR A 69 16.46 8.32 -8.87
CA THR A 69 17.64 8.04 -9.70
C THR A 69 18.95 8.51 -9.07
N GLY A 70 18.91 9.51 -8.18
CA GLY A 70 20.05 9.93 -7.38
C GLY A 70 20.43 8.94 -6.27
N LEU A 71 19.48 8.12 -5.80
CA LEU A 71 19.67 7.18 -4.70
C LEU A 71 20.27 5.81 -5.10
N ARG A 72 21.02 5.73 -6.23
CA ARG A 72 21.53 4.51 -6.88
C ARG A 72 22.06 3.46 -5.90
N SER A 73 21.18 2.63 -5.38
CA SER A 73 21.46 1.53 -4.45
C SER A 73 20.53 0.41 -4.82
N PHE A 74 21.03 -0.83 -4.75
CA PHE A 74 20.23 -2.02 -5.06
C PHE A 74 18.93 -2.10 -4.26
N ASP A 75 18.95 -1.59 -3.03
CA ASP A 75 17.79 -1.57 -2.13
C ASP A 75 16.77 -0.46 -2.50
N ASN A 76 17.25 0.63 -3.10
CA ASN A 76 16.45 1.78 -3.54
C ASN A 76 16.02 1.63 -5.01
N ARG A 77 15.40 0.49 -5.33
CA ARG A 77 14.87 0.25 -6.68
C ARG A 77 13.83 1.30 -7.06
N MET A 78 13.93 1.77 -8.30
CA MET A 78 12.89 2.60 -8.90
C MET A 78 11.59 1.80 -8.95
N PHE A 79 10.49 2.45 -8.58
CA PHE A 79 9.16 1.85 -8.63
C PHE A 79 8.37 2.41 -9.81
N ASP A 80 7.36 1.66 -10.25
CA ASP A 80 6.46 2.11 -11.30
C ASP A 80 5.43 3.11 -10.72
N ILE A 81 5.44 4.33 -11.26
CA ILE A 81 4.54 5.42 -10.85
C ILE A 81 3.08 5.05 -11.09
N HIS A 82 2.77 4.27 -12.13
CA HIS A 82 1.42 3.80 -12.41
C HIS A 82 0.93 2.78 -11.37
N ARG A 83 1.87 2.14 -10.66
CA ARG A 83 1.58 1.16 -9.61
C ARG A 83 1.69 1.72 -8.20
N ALA A 84 1.81 3.04 -8.06
CA ALA A 84 1.99 3.73 -6.80
C ALA A 84 0.80 4.62 -6.43
N ALA A 85 0.57 4.76 -5.12
CA ALA A 85 -0.40 5.68 -4.55
C ALA A 85 0.25 6.61 -3.53
N TYR A 86 -0.32 7.77 -3.29
CA TYR A 86 0.13 8.70 -2.27
C TYR A 86 -0.99 9.11 -1.31
N CYS A 87 -0.60 9.49 -0.11
CA CYS A 87 -1.50 10.02 0.90
C CYS A 87 -1.49 11.56 0.85
N PRO A 88 -2.62 12.25 0.61
CA PRO A 88 -2.66 13.70 0.55
C PRO A 88 -2.24 14.41 1.85
N ASP A 89 -2.53 13.82 3.02
CA ASP A 89 -2.22 14.44 4.31
C ASP A 89 -0.74 14.36 4.66
N THR A 90 -0.10 13.23 4.35
CA THR A 90 1.28 12.94 4.75
C THR A 90 2.28 13.07 3.61
N SER A 91 1.81 13.28 2.39
CA SER A 91 2.59 13.30 1.15
C SER A 91 3.44 12.04 0.89
N ARG A 92 3.15 10.93 1.58
CA ARG A 92 3.91 9.68 1.44
C ARG A 92 3.45 8.88 0.23
N ILE A 93 4.42 8.31 -0.47
CA ILE A 93 4.22 7.53 -1.69
C ILE A 93 4.45 6.05 -1.40
N PHE A 94 3.43 5.23 -1.61
CA PHE A 94 3.47 3.79 -1.43
C PHE A 94 3.67 3.14 -2.79
N PRO A 95 4.86 2.57 -3.07
CA PRO A 95 5.10 1.85 -4.31
C PRO A 95 4.36 0.50 -4.32
N ASP A 96 4.12 -0.03 -5.52
CA ASP A 96 3.59 -1.38 -5.76
C ASP A 96 2.30 -1.72 -5.01
N CYS A 97 1.44 -0.71 -4.79
CA CYS A 97 0.19 -0.86 -4.06
C CYS A 97 -1.05 -0.74 -4.94
N VAL A 98 -0.89 -0.52 -6.25
CA VAL A 98 -2.00 -0.46 -7.21
C VAL A 98 -1.96 -1.71 -8.09
N ASP A 99 -3.11 -2.36 -8.20
CA ASP A 99 -3.28 -3.53 -9.08
C ASP A 99 -3.51 -3.12 -10.55
N LEU A 100 -3.60 -4.11 -11.44
CA LEU A 100 -3.82 -3.89 -12.87
C LEU A 100 -5.17 -3.22 -13.18
N PHE A 101 -6.13 -3.24 -12.24
CA PHE A 101 -7.44 -2.60 -12.39
C PHE A 101 -7.49 -1.21 -11.75
N GLY A 102 -6.34 -0.66 -11.32
CA GLY A 102 -6.26 0.66 -10.70
C GLY A 102 -6.72 0.69 -9.23
N LYS A 103 -6.94 -0.47 -8.61
CA LYS A 103 -7.35 -0.54 -7.21
C LYS A 103 -6.14 -0.43 -6.30
N ILE A 104 -6.20 0.54 -5.40
CA ILE A 104 -5.21 0.74 -4.34
C ILE A 104 -5.45 -0.32 -3.25
N SER A 105 -4.39 -1.00 -2.82
CA SER A 105 -4.37 -1.95 -1.71
C SER A 105 -3.13 -1.70 -0.85
N ILE A 106 -3.35 -1.13 0.34
CA ILE A 106 -2.31 -0.89 1.31
C ILE A 106 -2.77 -1.47 2.64
N ASP A 107 -1.87 -2.23 3.25
CA ASP A 107 -1.98 -2.65 4.63
C ASP A 107 -0.64 -2.41 5.34
N TRP A 108 -0.64 -2.57 6.64
CA TRP A 108 0.56 -2.46 7.48
C TRP A 108 1.65 -3.52 7.22
N GLY A 109 1.38 -4.53 6.40
CA GLY A 109 2.38 -5.47 5.89
C GLY A 109 3.21 -4.89 4.74
N PHE A 110 3.00 -3.63 4.35
CA PHE A 110 3.74 -3.00 3.24
C PHE A 110 5.26 -3.03 3.45
N LEU A 111 5.77 -2.90 4.69
CA LEU A 111 7.20 -3.04 5.00
C LEU A 111 7.71 -4.43 4.61
N GLN A 112 7.04 -5.47 5.11
CA GLN A 112 7.39 -6.88 4.84
C GLN A 112 7.24 -7.27 3.36
N ARG A 113 6.28 -6.65 2.64
CA ARG A 113 6.14 -6.84 1.20
C ARG A 113 7.29 -6.22 0.41
N ARG A 114 7.77 -5.03 0.84
CA ARG A 114 8.84 -4.31 0.13
C ARG A 114 10.22 -4.90 0.43
N HIS A 115 10.47 -5.27 1.68
CA HIS A 115 11.67 -5.97 2.14
C HIS A 115 11.30 -6.98 3.23
N ARG A 116 11.58 -8.26 3.00
CA ARG A 116 11.41 -9.30 4.03
C ARG A 116 12.42 -9.05 5.15
N GLY A 117 11.99 -9.12 6.39
CA GLY A 117 12.83 -8.86 7.56
C GLY A 117 12.01 -8.76 8.86
N ASN A 118 12.73 -8.69 9.98
CA ASN A 118 12.20 -8.51 11.32
C ASN A 118 12.28 -7.03 11.70
N TRP A 119 11.29 -6.26 11.26
CA TRP A 119 11.29 -4.80 11.37
C TRP A 119 10.83 -4.30 12.73
N ALA A 120 11.61 -3.41 13.34
CA ALA A 120 11.26 -2.67 14.55
C ALA A 120 11.45 -1.16 14.35
N SER A 121 10.60 -0.35 15.01
CA SER A 121 10.75 1.11 15.10
C SER A 121 12.11 1.47 15.73
N TRP A 122 12.81 2.45 15.17
CA TRP A 122 14.09 2.96 15.69
C TRP A 122 14.03 3.31 17.18
N GLY A 123 12.99 4.03 17.61
CA GLY A 123 12.82 4.48 19.00
C GLY A 123 12.51 3.34 19.99
N SER A 124 12.14 2.16 19.49
CA SER A 124 11.94 0.97 20.33
C SER A 124 13.23 0.21 20.63
N LEU A 125 14.31 0.50 19.89
CA LEU A 125 15.58 -0.19 20.04
C LEU A 125 16.33 0.28 21.31
N PRO A 126 17.00 -0.64 22.04
CA PRO A 126 17.94 -0.27 23.08
C PRO A 126 19.07 0.64 22.56
N LYS A 127 19.56 1.57 23.39
CA LYS A 127 20.59 2.55 23.00
C LYS A 127 21.89 1.91 22.50
N ASN A 128 22.28 0.76 23.06
CA ASN A 128 23.44 0.00 22.59
C ASN A 128 23.24 -0.53 21.17
N LEU A 129 22.05 -1.07 20.87
CA LEU A 129 21.71 -1.56 19.53
C LEU A 129 21.62 -0.40 18.53
N GLN A 130 21.03 0.74 18.91
CA GLN A 130 21.04 1.94 18.08
C GLN A 130 22.47 2.36 17.71
N ARG A 131 23.39 2.40 18.66
CA ARG A 131 24.80 2.71 18.38
C ARG A 131 25.44 1.69 17.44
N GLU A 132 25.19 0.41 17.66
CA GLU A 132 25.70 -0.65 16.78
C GLU A 132 25.22 -0.47 15.34
N VAL A 133 23.92 -0.21 15.15
CA VAL A 133 23.37 0.07 13.82
C VAL A 133 24.00 1.33 13.22
N MET A 134 24.13 2.42 13.98
CA MET A 134 24.78 3.65 13.49
C MET A 134 26.22 3.41 13.03
N LEU A 135 26.98 2.53 13.69
CA LEU A 135 28.35 2.20 13.31
C LEU A 135 28.43 1.37 12.01
N ARG A 136 27.37 0.64 11.66
CA ARG A 136 27.30 -0.13 10.40
C ARG A 136 26.98 0.73 9.18
N HIS A 137 26.45 1.94 9.37
CA HIS A 137 26.03 2.83 8.29
C HIS A 137 26.97 4.02 8.17
N ALA A 138 27.43 4.32 6.94
CA ALA A 138 28.29 5.48 6.69
C ALA A 138 27.61 6.82 7.03
N SER A 139 26.28 6.88 6.94
CA SER A 139 25.50 8.06 7.31
C SER A 139 24.07 7.68 7.68
N MET A 140 23.52 8.36 8.70
CA MET A 140 22.10 8.33 9.05
C MET A 140 21.33 9.52 8.47
N LYS A 141 21.98 10.35 7.64
CA LYS A 141 21.39 11.59 7.11
C LYS A 141 20.14 11.29 6.28
N GLY A 142 19.07 12.03 6.55
CA GLY A 142 17.79 11.89 5.86
C GLY A 142 16.80 10.94 6.53
N PHE A 143 17.23 10.17 7.54
CA PHE A 143 16.32 9.38 8.37
C PHE A 143 15.92 10.12 9.65
N GLN A 144 14.74 9.80 10.17
CA GLN A 144 14.24 10.33 11.43
C GLN A 144 14.76 9.50 12.62
N THR A 145 15.85 9.96 13.23
CA THR A 145 16.48 9.28 14.38
C THR A 145 16.11 9.88 15.74
N GLU A 146 15.63 11.13 15.76
CA GLU A 146 15.37 11.88 17.00
C GLU A 146 13.93 11.70 17.48
N PHE A 147 12.99 11.60 16.53
CA PHE A 147 11.56 11.53 16.82
C PHE A 147 10.98 10.20 16.37
N SER A 148 11.01 9.20 17.24
CA SER A 148 10.58 7.84 16.93
C SER A 148 9.78 7.19 18.07
N SER A 149 8.84 6.32 17.72
CA SER A 149 7.98 5.64 18.68
C SER A 149 8.75 4.56 19.45
N SER A 150 8.46 4.46 20.75
CA SER A 150 8.92 3.38 21.63
C SER A 150 8.28 2.02 21.32
N LYS A 151 7.19 2.01 20.53
CA LYS A 151 6.50 0.78 20.13
C LYS A 151 7.22 0.14 18.95
N PRO A 152 7.53 -1.17 18.99
CA PRO A 152 8.29 -1.82 17.93
C PRO A 152 7.51 -1.94 16.62
N SER A 153 6.21 -2.23 16.71
CA SER A 153 5.35 -2.40 15.54
C SER A 153 4.83 -1.06 15.02
N PRO A 154 4.91 -0.80 13.70
CA PRO A 154 4.35 0.42 13.10
C PRO A 154 2.85 0.57 13.35
N ARG A 155 2.11 -0.54 13.49
CA ARG A 155 0.66 -0.55 13.76
C ARG A 155 0.29 0.06 15.11
N HIS A 156 1.21 0.03 16.06
CA HIS A 156 0.99 0.47 17.43
C HIS A 156 1.67 1.81 17.73
N ALA A 157 2.38 2.38 16.76
CA ALA A 157 3.00 3.69 16.93
C ALA A 157 1.93 4.78 17.01
N GLU A 158 2.20 5.77 17.86
CA GLU A 158 1.32 6.89 18.09
C GLU A 158 1.21 7.77 16.83
N ALA A 159 0.04 8.36 16.60
CA ALA A 159 -0.26 9.13 15.39
C ALA A 159 0.77 10.25 15.12
N LEU A 160 1.28 10.89 16.17
CA LEU A 160 2.30 11.94 16.06
C LEU A 160 3.61 11.44 15.40
N TYR A 161 4.09 10.25 15.75
CA TYR A 161 5.28 9.67 15.11
C TYR A 161 4.97 9.18 13.71
N LEU A 162 3.76 8.64 13.52
CA LEU A 162 3.27 8.24 12.22
C LEU A 162 3.10 9.42 11.27
N GLN A 163 2.93 10.65 11.72
CA GLN A 163 2.77 11.83 10.85
C GLN A 163 4.05 12.67 10.70
N ALA A 164 5.15 12.24 11.31
CA ALA A 164 6.42 12.95 11.24
C ALA A 164 6.96 13.08 9.79
N SER A 165 7.74 14.14 9.56
CA SER A 165 8.47 14.39 8.31
C SER A 165 9.92 14.79 8.63
N PRO A 166 10.94 14.02 8.23
CA PRO A 166 10.86 12.70 7.60
C PRO A 166 10.08 11.68 8.46
N GLY A 167 9.47 10.71 7.80
CA GLY A 167 8.65 9.70 8.46
C GLY A 167 9.45 8.74 9.34
N PRO A 168 8.76 7.83 10.04
CA PRO A 168 9.40 6.92 10.99
C PRO A 168 10.46 6.05 10.32
N LEU A 169 11.57 5.86 11.03
CA LEU A 169 12.65 4.95 10.67
C LEU A 169 12.40 3.57 11.30
N TYR A 170 12.55 2.54 10.48
CA TYR A 170 12.51 1.14 10.87
C TYR A 170 13.86 0.47 10.62
N VAL A 171 14.18 -0.51 11.45
CA VAL A 171 15.41 -1.29 11.36
C VAL A 171 15.05 -2.75 11.32
N ASP A 172 15.67 -3.49 10.41
CA ASP A 172 15.64 -4.94 10.44
C ASP A 172 16.59 -5.44 11.53
N LEU A 173 16.07 -6.15 12.53
CA LEU A 173 16.83 -6.57 13.71
C LEU A 173 17.96 -7.55 13.37
N ASP A 174 17.81 -8.31 12.29
CA ASP A 174 18.79 -9.32 11.90
C ASP A 174 19.94 -8.72 11.07
N SER A 175 19.61 -7.97 10.02
CA SER A 175 20.61 -7.38 9.12
C SER A 175 21.14 -6.01 9.58
N GLY A 176 20.36 -5.25 10.35
CA GLY A 176 20.60 -3.84 10.64
C GLY A 176 20.27 -2.91 9.47
N CYS A 177 19.61 -3.40 8.41
CA CYS A 177 19.15 -2.57 7.30
C CYS A 177 18.15 -1.51 7.77
N LEU A 178 18.24 -0.32 7.17
CA LEU A 178 17.36 0.81 7.46
C LEU A 178 16.25 0.89 6.41
N LEU A 179 15.02 1.09 6.87
CA LEU A 179 13.88 1.36 6.00
C LEU A 179 13.13 2.55 6.58
N GLY A 180 13.03 3.63 5.81
CA GLY A 180 12.41 4.86 6.28
C GLY A 180 11.99 5.76 5.13
N TRP A 181 11.16 6.73 5.47
CA TRP A 181 10.69 7.74 4.54
C TRP A 181 11.71 8.85 4.41
N GLN A 182 12.05 9.23 3.19
CA GLN A 182 12.90 10.40 2.92
C GLN A 182 12.10 11.49 2.21
N CYS A 183 12.45 12.75 2.48
CA CYS A 183 11.82 13.90 1.84
C CYS A 183 12.45 14.13 0.47
N VAL A 184 11.60 14.20 -0.56
CA VAL A 184 12.03 14.67 -1.88
C VAL A 184 12.25 16.18 -1.79
N THR A 185 13.46 16.64 -2.09
CA THR A 185 13.79 18.07 -1.98
C THR A 185 13.09 18.87 -3.08
N GLY A 186 12.51 20.01 -2.71
CA GLY A 186 11.91 20.96 -3.65
C GLY A 186 10.52 20.59 -4.16
N THR A 187 9.85 19.58 -3.59
CA THR A 187 8.44 19.26 -3.83
C THR A 187 7.51 19.94 -2.84
#